data_AF-A0A3D2S066-F1
#
_entry.id   AF-A0A3D2S066-F1
#
_cell.length_a   1.000
_cell.length_b   1.000
_cell.length_c   1.000
_cell.angle_alpha   90.00
_cell.angle_beta   90.00
_cell.angle_gamma   90.00
#
_symmetry.space_group_name_H-M   'P 1'
#
loop_
_entity.id
_entity.type
_entity.pdbx_description
1 polymer ?
#
loop_
_entity_poly.entity_id
_entity_poly.type
_entity_poly.pdbx_seq_one_letter_code
_entity_poly.pdbx_strand_id
1 'polypeptide(L)' 'MGQPNILLLLTDQQRYDTLSCNGAEICQTPAADELSGNGVRFTHAYTPISLCSPARASLLTGL' A
#
# COMPACT_ATOMS: atom_id res chain seq x y z
N MET A 1 11.93 25.62 -0.23
CA MET A 1 11.13 24.42 -0.55
C MET A 1 9.84 24.52 0.26
N GLY A 2 8.67 24.48 -0.39
CA GLY A 2 7.39 24.61 0.30
C GLY A 2 7.02 23.35 1.08
N GLN A 3 5.97 23.41 1.90
CA GLN A 3 5.40 22.24 2.56
C GLN A 3 4.85 21.28 1.48
N PRO A 4 5.34 20.02 1.42
CA PRO A 4 4.81 19.07 0.45
C PRO A 4 3.39 18.64 0.84
N ASN A 5 2.59 18.32 -0.17
CA ASN A 5 1.31 17.65 0.04
C ASN A 5 1.56 16.15 0.25
N ILE A 6 0.84 15.53 1.19
CA ILE A 6 0.93 14.10 1.48
C ILE A 6 -0.41 13.46 1.12
N LEU A 7 -0.37 12.46 0.23
CA LEU A 7 -1.52 11.64 -0.14
C LEU A 7 -1.32 10.21 0.37
N LEU A 8 -2.18 9.78 1.30
CA LEU A 8 -2.20 8.40 1.79
C LEU A 8 -3.29 7.60 1.06
N LEU A 9 -2.89 6.69 0.18
CA LEU A 9 -3.79 5.74 -0.48
C LEU A 9 -3.80 4.42 0.29
N LEU A 10 -4.98 4.00 0.75
CA LEU A 10 -5.17 2.76 1.49
C LEU A 10 -6.29 1.93 0.84
N THR A 11 -5.93 0.74 0.35
CA THR A 11 -6.87 -0.25 -0.18
C THR A 11 -7.51 -1.06 0.94
N ASP A 12 -8.73 -1.56 0.72
CA ASP A 12 -9.39 -2.46 1.67
C ASP A 12 -9.23 -3.92 1.26
N GLN A 13 -8.86 -4.78 2.21
CA GLN A 13 -8.67 -6.24 2.05
C GLN A 13 -7.77 -6.69 0.87
N GLN A 14 -6.88 -5.81 0.38
CA GLN A 14 -5.97 -6.18 -0.70
C GLN A 14 -4.91 -7.18 -0.22
N ARG A 15 -4.80 -8.31 -0.92
CA ARG A 15 -3.70 -9.26 -0.73
C ARG A 15 -2.42 -8.74 -1.38
N TYR A 16 -1.27 -9.11 -0.82
CA TYR A 16 0.04 -8.75 -1.35
C TYR A 16 0.24 -9.17 -2.81
N ASP A 17 -0.23 -10.37 -3.16
CA ASP A 17 0.00 -11.06 -4.44
C ASP A 17 -1.02 -10.69 -5.54
N THR A 18 -1.78 -9.60 -5.37
CA THR A 18 -2.75 -9.14 -6.40
C THR A 18 -2.26 -7.97 -7.23
N LEU A 19 -1.09 -7.38 -6.90
CA LEU A 19 -0.45 -6.35 -7.72
C LEU A 19 0.53 -6.98 -8.71
N SER A 20 0.53 -6.51 -9.96
CA SER A 20 1.48 -7.00 -10.98
C SER A 20 2.94 -6.71 -10.60
N CYS A 21 3.23 -5.59 -9.93
CA CYS A 21 4.55 -5.30 -9.34
C CYS A 21 4.98 -6.28 -8.22
N ASN A 22 4.05 -7.12 -7.72
CA ASN A 22 4.31 -8.21 -6.79
C ASN A 22 4.17 -9.60 -7.44
N GLY A 23 4.08 -9.68 -8.77
CA GLY A 23 4.04 -10.94 -9.52
C GLY A 23 2.64 -11.45 -9.85
N ALA A 24 1.59 -10.64 -9.69
CA ALA A 24 0.26 -11.03 -10.14
C ALA A 24 0.19 -11.16 -11.67
N GLU A 25 -0.28 -12.30 -12.18
CA GLU A 25 -0.39 -12.54 -13.62
C GLU A 25 -1.78 -12.16 -14.18
N ILE A 26 -2.82 -12.24 -13.34
CA ILE A 26 -4.21 -12.03 -13.76
C ILE A 26 -4.62 -10.56 -13.64
N CYS A 27 -4.40 -9.95 -12.47
CA CYS A 27 -4.78 -8.56 -12.23
C CYS A 27 -3.69 -7.62 -12.77
N GLN A 28 -4.05 -6.82 -13.77
CA GLN A 28 -3.15 -5.83 -14.35
C GLN A 28 -3.31 -4.51 -13.60
N THR A 29 -2.23 -4.01 -12.98
CA THR A 29 -2.25 -2.80 -12.16
C THR A 29 -1.24 -1.74 -12.62
N PRO A 30 -1.36 -1.23 -13.87
CA PRO A 30 -0.32 -0.39 -14.47
C PRO A 30 -0.03 0.90 -13.70
N ALA A 31 -1.04 1.52 -13.09
CA ALA A 31 -0.82 2.72 -12.26
C ALA A 31 -0.05 2.41 -10.96
N ALA A 32 -0.29 1.26 -10.34
CA ALA A 32 0.48 0.82 -9.17
C ALA A 32 1.90 0.43 -9.55
N ASP A 33 2.09 -0.16 -10.74
CA ASP A 33 3.40 -0.51 -11.28
C ASP A 33 4.24 0.73 -11.57
N GLU A 34 3.63 1.77 -12.16
CA GLU A 34 4.29 3.06 -12.38
C GLU A 34 4.72 3.71 -11.05
N LEU A 35 3.84 3.73 -10.05
CA LEU A 35 4.18 4.22 -8.70
C LEU A 35 5.32 3.40 -8.07
N SER A 36 5.32 2.08 -8.25
CA SER A 36 6.40 1.22 -7.76
C SER A 36 7.72 1.47 -8.49
N GLY A 37 7.71 1.76 -9.79
CA GLY A 37 8.91 2.00 -10.60
C GLY A 37 9.55 3.36 -10.35
N ASN A 38 8.75 4.36 -10.00
CA ASN A 38 9.18 5.74 -9.74
C ASN A 38 9.38 6.05 -8.24
N GLY A 39 9.31 5.05 -7.37
CA GLY A 39 9.36 5.23 -5.92
C GLY A 39 10.11 4.14 -5.19
N VAL A 40 9.75 3.94 -3.92
CA VAL A 40 10.29 2.88 -3.07
C VAL A 40 9.18 1.87 -2.79
N ARG A 41 9.45 0.59 -3.07
CA ARG A 41 8.53 -0.51 -2.77
C ARG A 41 9.06 -1.35 -1.62
N PHE A 42 8.24 -1.51 -0.59
CA PHE A 42 8.53 -2.39 0.54
C PHE A 42 7.99 -3.79 0.27
N THR A 43 8.88 -4.79 0.20
CA THR A 43 8.49 -6.20 -0.03
C THR A 43 8.10 -6.94 1.24
N HIS A 44 8.34 -6.35 2.40
CA HIS A 44 8.07 -6.92 3.73
C HIS A 44 7.34 -5.88 4.61
N ALA A 45 6.21 -5.37 4.14
CA ALA A 45 5.31 -4.50 4.90
C ALA A 45 4.17 -5.31 5.51
N TYR A 46 3.90 -5.13 6.81
CA TYR A 46 2.91 -5.91 7.54
C TYR A 46 1.85 -4.99 8.16
N THR A 47 0.59 -5.41 8.10
CA THR A 47 -0.47 -4.81 8.91
C THR A 47 -0.28 -5.24 10.38
N PRO A 48 -0.47 -4.35 11.37
CA PRO A 48 -0.32 -4.72 12.78
C PRO A 48 -1.38 -5.74 13.24
N ILE A 49 -2.52 -5.80 12.55
CA ILE A 49 -3.65 -6.69 12.86
C ILE A 49 -4.46 -6.99 11.59
N SER A 50 -5.09 -8.17 11.54
CA SER A 50 -5.89 -8.65 10.40
C SER A 50 -7.37 -8.20 10.45
N LEU A 51 -7.68 -7.09 11.12
CA LEU A 51 -9.03 -6.54 11.26
C LEU A 51 -9.06 -5.07 10.83
N CYS A 52 -10.09 -4.68 10.07
CA CYS A 52 -10.14 -3.38 9.39
C CYS A 52 -10.04 -2.19 10.37
N SER A 53 -10.93 -2.11 11.35
CA SER A 53 -10.99 -0.97 12.28
C SER A 53 -9.71 -0.79 13.11
N PRO A 54 -9.17 -1.83 13.79
CA PRO A 54 -7.96 -1.64 14.58
C PRO A 54 -6.71 -1.43 13.72
N ALA A 55 -6.61 -2.01 12.52
CA ALA A 55 -5.49 -1.74 11.61
C ALA A 55 -5.47 -0.27 11.16
N ARG A 56 -6.63 0.27 10.80
CA ARG A 56 -6.79 1.68 10.43
C ARG A 56 -6.54 2.61 11.62
N ALA A 57 -6.97 2.22 12.82
CA ALA A 57 -6.68 2.98 14.04
C ALA A 57 -5.16 3.08 14.26
N SER A 58 -4.44 1.94 14.26
CA SER A 58 -2.98 1.92 14.40
C SER A 58 -2.25 2.72 13.33
N LEU A 59 -2.72 2.70 12.08
CA LEU A 59 -2.14 3.50 11.00
C LEU A 59 -2.26 5.02 11.25
N LEU A 60 -3.39 5.47 11.81
CA LEU A 60 -3.67 6.89 12.04
C LEU A 60 -3.04 7.42 13.35
N THR A 61 -2.87 6.56 14.35
CA THR A 61 -2.33 6.96 15.66
C THR A 61 -0.86 6.61 15.85
N GLY A 62 -0.32 5.65 15.10
CA GLY A 62 1.01 5.11 15.29
C GLY A 62 1.15 4.23 16.54
N LEU A 63 0.05 3.67 17.04
CA LEU A 63 -0.03 2.84 18.25
C LEU A 63 -0.43 1.39 17.95
#